data_AF-B4SJV2-F1
#
_entry.id   AF-B4SJV2-F1
#
_cell.length_a   1.000
_cell.length_b   1.000
_cell.length_c   1.000
_cell.angle_alpha   90.00
_cell.angle_beta   90.00
_cell.angle_gamma   90.00
#
_symmetry.space_group_name_H-M   'P 1'
#
loop_
_entity.id
_entity.type
_entity.pdbx_description
1 polymer ?
#
loop_
_entity_poly.entity_id
_entity_poly.type
_entity_poly.pdbx_seq_one_letter_code
_entity_poly.pdbx_strand_id
1 'polypeptide(L)'
;MADQQHGTSSRGFASMDQGKQREIAAKGGRAAHASGNAHEFSPAEARVAGRKGGEAISRDRQHMAAIGREGGHARHANTRQQQQSESTTTADDPKRQQG
;
A
#
# COMPACT_ATOMS: atom_id res chain seq x y z
N MET A 1 37.09 -2.87 -45.48
CA MET A 1 36.44 -1.65 -44.94
C MET A 1 35.25 -2.11 -44.11
N ALA A 2 35.08 -1.53 -42.92
CA ALA A 2 34.37 -2.10 -41.77
C ALA A 2 32.85 -2.22 -41.91
N ASP A 3 32.32 -3.34 -41.42
CA ASP A 3 30.89 -3.64 -41.24
C ASP A 3 30.43 -2.97 -39.92
N GLN A 4 29.65 -1.90 -40.03
CA GLN A 4 29.12 -1.16 -38.89
C GLN A 4 27.96 -1.92 -38.25
N GLN A 5 28.26 -2.56 -37.13
CA GLN A 5 27.30 -3.15 -36.20
C GLN A 5 26.27 -2.10 -35.79
N HIS A 6 25.05 -2.20 -36.33
CA HIS A 6 23.89 -1.43 -35.85
C HIS A 6 23.49 -1.96 -34.46
N GLY A 7 24.19 -1.51 -33.42
CA GLY A 7 23.74 -1.66 -32.05
C GLY A 7 22.37 -1.01 -31.90
N THR A 8 21.41 -1.72 -31.32
CA THR A 8 20.10 -1.17 -30.98
C THR A 8 20.32 0.08 -30.14
N SER A 9 20.16 1.24 -30.75
CA SER A 9 20.22 2.54 -30.07
C SER A 9 19.35 2.48 -28.82
N SER A 10 19.89 2.80 -27.64
CA SER A 10 19.17 2.87 -26.36
C SER A 10 18.10 3.97 -26.36
N ARG A 11 17.07 3.79 -27.20
CA ARG A 11 15.98 4.72 -27.45
C ARG A 11 14.69 4.07 -27.01
N GLY A 12 13.80 4.87 -26.43
CA GLY A 12 12.48 4.44 -26.01
C GLY A 12 12.30 4.50 -24.50
N PHE A 13 11.05 4.33 -24.08
CA PHE A 13 10.62 4.55 -22.70
C PHE A 13 11.33 3.65 -21.67
N ALA A 14 11.67 2.42 -22.07
CA ALA A 14 12.38 1.46 -21.23
C ALA A 14 13.88 1.76 -21.06
N SER A 15 14.48 2.55 -21.96
CA SER A 15 15.89 2.96 -21.88
C SER A 15 16.09 4.29 -21.15
N MET A 16 15.02 4.92 -20.66
CA MET A 16 15.07 6.18 -19.91
C MET A 16 15.41 5.94 -18.43
N ASP A 17 15.86 7.00 -17.75
CA ASP A 17 15.99 7.00 -16.29
C ASP A 17 14.65 6.67 -15.60
N GLN A 18 14.70 5.89 -14.53
CA GLN A 18 13.53 5.38 -13.83
C GLN A 18 12.69 6.49 -13.17
N GLY A 19 13.33 7.56 -12.69
CA GLY A 19 12.64 8.74 -12.16
C GLY A 19 11.83 9.43 -13.26
N LYS A 20 12.48 9.65 -14.41
CA LYS A 20 11.82 10.25 -15.58
C LYS A 20 10.70 9.37 -16.13
N GLN A 21 10.87 8.05 -16.14
CA GLN A 21 9.85 7.09 -16.54
C GLN A 21 8.61 7.18 -15.64
N ARG A 22 8.81 7.20 -14.31
CA ARG A 22 7.72 7.39 -13.33
C ARG A 22 7.00 8.70 -13.51
N GLU A 23 7.73 9.79 -13.74
CA GLU A 23 7.13 11.10 -13.93
C GLU A 23 6.23 11.14 -15.17
N ILE A 24 6.73 10.61 -16.30
CA ILE A 24 5.95 10.53 -17.54
C ILE A 24 4.73 9.63 -17.37
N ALA A 25 4.87 8.46 -16.72
CA ALA A 25 3.75 7.57 -16.44
C ALA A 25 2.70 8.25 -15.55
N ALA A 26 3.14 8.93 -14.48
CA ALA A 26 2.25 9.67 -13.58
C ALA A 26 1.53 10.83 -14.31
N LYS A 27 2.23 11.55 -15.19
CA LYS A 27 1.64 12.61 -16.02
C LYS A 27 0.62 12.04 -17.01
N GLY A 28 0.92 10.91 -17.64
CA GLY A 28 0.01 10.21 -18.55
C GLY A 28 -1.27 9.75 -17.86
N GLY A 29 -1.15 9.16 -16.66
CA GLY A 29 -2.30 8.76 -15.85
C GLY A 29 -3.19 9.94 -15.47
N ARG A 30 -2.60 11.04 -14.96
CA ARG A 30 -3.35 12.26 -14.65
C ARG A 30 -4.03 12.86 -15.87
N ALA A 31 -3.36 12.88 -17.02
CA ALA A 31 -3.93 13.40 -18.26
C ALA A 31 -5.09 12.53 -18.77
N ALA A 32 -5.00 11.20 -18.67
CA ALA A 32 -6.08 10.29 -19.05
C ALA A 32 -7.34 10.52 -18.21
N HIS A 33 -7.19 10.72 -16.89
CA HIS A 33 -8.29 11.11 -16.01
C HIS A 33 -8.83 12.51 -16.35
N ALA A 34 -7.97 13.51 -16.50
CA ALA A 34 -8.40 14.87 -16.81
C ALA A 34 -9.10 15.01 -18.18
N SER A 35 -8.74 14.16 -19.15
CA SER A 35 -9.35 14.14 -20.49
C SER A 35 -10.64 13.30 -20.58
N GLY A 36 -11.04 12.63 -19.50
CA GLY A 36 -12.22 11.75 -19.48
C GLY A 36 -12.07 10.44 -20.26
N ASN A 37 -10.86 10.14 -20.75
CA ASN A 37 -10.57 8.89 -21.44
C ASN A 37 -10.35 7.72 -20.46
N ALA A 38 -10.01 8.02 -19.20
CA ALA A 38 -9.91 7.01 -18.16
C ALA A 38 -11.29 6.72 -17.55
N HIS A 39 -11.47 5.48 -17.11
CA HIS A 39 -12.65 5.09 -16.34
C HIS A 39 -12.66 5.80 -14.98
N GLU A 40 -13.76 6.47 -14.67
CA GLU A 40 -13.97 7.08 -13.36
C GLU A 40 -14.73 6.12 -12.46
N PHE A 41 -14.07 5.64 -11.42
CA PHE A 41 -14.71 4.78 -10.43
C PHE A 41 -15.71 5.61 -9.62
N SER A 42 -17.00 5.39 -9.87
CA SER A 42 -18.05 5.97 -9.04
C SER A 42 -18.04 5.30 -7.65
N PRO A 43 -18.49 5.99 -6.58
CA PRO A 43 -18.66 5.38 -5.27
C PRO A 43 -19.62 4.17 -5.29
N ALA A 44 -20.60 4.15 -6.19
CA ALA A 44 -21.51 3.02 -6.36
C ALA A 44 -20.76 1.80 -6.91
N GLU A 45 -19.93 2.00 -7.92
CA GLU A 45 -19.12 0.94 -8.53
C GLU A 45 -18.08 0.39 -7.57
N ALA A 46 -17.39 1.26 -6.82
CA ALA A 46 -16.46 0.83 -5.78
C ALA A 46 -17.13 -0.07 -4.74
N ARG A 47 -18.37 0.24 -4.34
CA ARG A 47 -19.15 -0.63 -3.44
C ARG A 47 -19.49 -1.98 -4.08
N VAL A 48 -19.89 -2.00 -5.35
CA VAL A 48 -20.21 -3.25 -6.06
C VAL A 48 -18.96 -4.12 -6.22
N ALA A 49 -17.83 -3.52 -6.59
CA ALA A 49 -16.55 -4.21 -6.69
C ALA A 49 -16.09 -4.74 -5.33
N GLY A 50 -16.19 -3.92 -4.27
CA GLY A 50 -15.88 -4.34 -2.90
C GLY A 50 -16.75 -5.49 -2.43
N ARG A 51 -18.06 -5.44 -2.70
CA ARG A 51 -19.00 -6.53 -2.38
C ARG A 51 -18.62 -7.80 -3.13
N LYS A 52 -18.39 -7.73 -4.44
CA LYS A 52 -18.00 -8.89 -5.26
C LYS A 52 -16.67 -9.49 -4.80
N GLY A 53 -15.70 -8.65 -4.45
CA GLY A 53 -14.43 -9.09 -3.86
C GLY A 53 -14.64 -9.79 -2.52
N GLY A 54 -15.43 -9.20 -1.63
CA GLY A 54 -15.80 -9.80 -0.34
C GLY A 54 -16.51 -11.15 -0.51
N GLU A 55 -17.48 -11.24 -1.43
CA GLU A 55 -18.19 -12.48 -1.76
C GLU A 55 -17.27 -13.56 -2.32
N ALA A 56 -16.25 -13.19 -3.11
CA ALA A 56 -15.30 -14.14 -3.67
C ALA A 56 -14.42 -14.78 -2.58
N ILE A 57 -13.88 -13.96 -1.67
CA ILE A 57 -12.91 -14.43 -0.67
C ILE A 57 -13.65 -15.05 0.54
N SER A 58 -14.87 -14.62 0.86
CA SER A 58 -15.66 -15.12 2.01
C SER A 58 -16.18 -16.56 1.86
N ARG A 59 -16.01 -17.18 0.69
CA ARG A 59 -16.40 -18.59 0.45
C ARG A 59 -15.64 -19.56 1.34
N ASP A 60 -14.38 -19.25 1.66
CA ASP A 60 -13.59 -20.05 2.61
C ASP A 60 -13.72 -19.47 4.02
N ARG A 61 -14.70 -20.00 4.76
CA ARG A 61 -14.95 -19.61 6.14
C ARG A 61 -13.78 -19.97 7.08
N GLN A 62 -13.08 -21.08 6.83
CA GLN A 62 -12.00 -21.52 7.70
C GLN A 62 -10.78 -20.60 7.55
N HIS A 63 -10.43 -20.26 6.32
CA HIS A 63 -9.38 -19.27 6.03
C HIS A 63 -9.71 -17.89 6.61
N MET A 64 -10.95 -17.43 6.45
CA MET A 64 -11.40 -16.15 7.03
C MET A 64 -11.31 -16.14 8.57
N ALA A 65 -11.69 -17.24 9.21
CA ALA A 65 -11.57 -17.37 10.66
C ALA A 65 -10.11 -17.35 11.12
N ALA A 66 -9.19 -17.95 10.36
CA ALA A 66 -7.76 -17.92 10.66
C ALA A 66 -7.20 -16.48 10.57
N ILE A 67 -7.48 -15.76 9.48
CA ILE A 67 -7.08 -14.35 9.31
C ILE A 67 -7.65 -13.49 10.44
N GLY A 68 -8.94 -13.64 10.75
CA GLY A 68 -9.58 -12.87 11.81
C GLY A 68 -8.97 -13.13 13.19
N ARG A 69 -8.61 -14.39 13.48
CA ARG A 69 -7.94 -14.78 14.72
C ARG A 69 -6.55 -14.15 14.82
N GLU A 70 -5.76 -14.23 13.75
CA GLU A 70 -4.42 -13.63 13.69
C GLU A 70 -4.47 -12.10 13.88
N GLY A 71 -5.40 -11.43 13.18
CA GLY A 71 -5.63 -9.99 13.35
C GLY A 71 -6.00 -9.63 14.80
N GLY A 72 -6.86 -10.42 15.45
CA GLY A 72 -7.20 -10.25 16.86
C GLY A 72 -5.99 -10.38 17.79
N HIS A 73 -5.15 -11.41 17.59
CA HIS A 73 -3.92 -11.58 18.36
C HIS A 73 -2.94 -10.41 18.19
N ALA A 74 -2.75 -9.92 16.96
CA ALA A 74 -1.88 -8.79 16.68
C ALA A 74 -2.36 -7.50 17.36
N ARG A 75 -3.68 -7.25 17.37
CA ARG A 75 -4.29 -6.11 18.09
C ARG A 75 -4.04 -6.20 19.58
N HIS A 76 -4.30 -7.35 20.20
CA HIS A 76 -4.09 -7.55 21.64
C HIS A 76 -2.62 -7.46 22.05
N ALA A 77 -1.71 -7.98 21.22
CA ALA A 77 -0.27 -7.87 21.47
C ALA A 77 0.19 -6.40 21.45
N ASN A 78 -0.25 -5.63 20.45
CA ASN A 78 0.07 -4.21 20.36
C ASN A 78 -0.52 -3.40 21.54
N THR A 79 -1.76 -3.68 21.95
CA THR A 79 -2.36 -3.05 23.14
C THR A 79 -1.58 -3.34 24.43
N ARG A 80 -1.12 -4.58 24.64
CA ARG A 80 -0.27 -4.91 25.81
C ARG A 80 1.08 -4.21 25.76
N GLN A 81 1.65 -4.08 24.56
CA GLN A 81 2.93 -3.40 24.38
C GLN A 81 2.82 -1.90 24.67
N GLN A 82 1.71 -1.26 24.26
CA GLN A 82 1.40 0.13 24.60
C GLN A 82 1.22 0.33 26.11
N GLN A 83 0.47 -0.56 26.78
CA GLN A 83 0.29 -0.52 28.24
C GLN A 83 1.62 -0.73 28.99
N GLN A 84 2.50 -1.61 28.48
CA GLN A 84 3.83 -1.82 29.04
C GLN A 84 4.72 -0.58 28.85
N SER A 85 4.70 0.07 27.69
CA SER A 85 5.47 1.31 27.45
C SER A 85 4.98 2.51 28.29
N GLU A 86 3.68 2.60 28.59
CA GLU A 86 3.16 3.63 29.50
C GLU A 86 3.55 3.36 30.96
N SER A 87 3.57 2.08 31.37
CA SER A 87 3.99 1.68 32.73
C SER A 87 5.50 1.84 32.99
N THR A 88 6.35 1.67 31.97
CA THR A 88 7.80 1.90 32.10
C THR A 88 8.17 3.39 32.12
N THR A 89 7.35 4.25 31.52
CA THR A 89 7.60 5.70 31.50
C THR A 89 7.17 6.39 32.81
N THR A 90 6.24 5.79 33.57
CA THR A 90 5.81 6.30 34.88
C THR A 90 6.59 5.71 36.07
N ALA A 91 7.29 4.59 35.90
CA ALA A 91 8.04 3.93 36.96
C ALA A 91 9.49 4.44 37.13
N ASP A 92 10.00 5.27 36.21
CA ASP A 92 11.40 5.74 36.20
C ASP A 92 11.54 7.27 36.35
N ASP A 93 10.59 7.93 37.05
CA ASP A 93 10.76 9.32 37.53
C ASP A 93 10.99 9.35 39.05
N PRO A 94 12.25 9.29 39.53
CA PRO A 94 12.56 9.31 40.96
C PRO A 94 12.41 10.69 41.65
N LYS A 95 11.65 11.65 41.09
CA LYS A 95 11.54 13.02 41.64
C LYS A 95 10.14 13.50 42.03
N ARG A 96 9.23 12.61 42.44
CA ARG A 96 7.96 13.03 43.06
C ARG A 96 7.79 12.58 44.51
N GLN A 97 8.73 12.99 45.36
CA GLN A 97 8.57 12.92 46.81
C GLN A 97 9.14 14.17 47.47
N GLN A 98 8.48 15.33 47.29
CA GLN A 98 8.43 16.41 48.28
C GLN A 98 7.12 17.17 48.08
N GLY A 99 6.32 17.22 49.14
CA GLY A 99 5.01 17.87 49.26
C GLY A 99 4.44 17.52 50.61
#